data_AF-A0A1H0D2J4-F1
#
_entry.id   AF-A0A1H0D2J4-F1
#
_cell.length_a   1.000
_cell.length_b   1.000
_cell.length_c   1.000
_cell.angle_alpha   90.00
_cell.angle_beta   90.00
_cell.angle_gamma   90.00
#
_symmetry.space_group_name_H-M   'P 1'
#
loop_
_entity.id
_entity.type
_entity.pdbx_description
1 polymer ?
#
loop_
_entity_poly.entity_id
_entity_poly.type
_entity_poly.pdbx_seq_one_letter_code
_entity_poly.pdbx_strand_id
1 'polypeptide(L)'
;MNLHKEKENFREIIESTAGEYNLEEFQVEKDYYVSLLLKRKPGKNTHSSNKGYLLTDSLQRILKQEFFKHDFETNTQEFLSQYVSYNTAAASLRDIIESAILPHKIV
;
A
#
# COMPACT_ATOMS: atom_id res chain seq x y z
N MET A 1 -7.57 -11.53 -14.93
CA MET A 1 -6.63 -12.27 -15.80
C MET A 1 -5.27 -12.25 -15.14
N ASN A 2 -4.68 -13.41 -14.89
CA ASN A 2 -3.42 -13.55 -14.13
C ASN A 2 -2.24 -13.77 -15.09
N LEU A 3 -2.00 -12.82 -16.00
CA LEU A 3 -0.95 -12.88 -17.01
C LEU A 3 0.44 -13.11 -16.41
N HIS A 4 0.73 -12.50 -15.27
CA HIS A 4 2.00 -12.66 -14.53
C HIS A 4 2.36 -14.10 -14.13
N LYS A 5 1.44 -15.07 -14.27
CA LYS A 5 1.73 -16.48 -13.99
C LYS A 5 2.58 -17.12 -15.09
N GLU A 6 2.46 -16.65 -16.33
CA GLU A 6 3.23 -17.13 -17.48
C GLU A 6 4.32 -16.10 -17.81
N LYS A 7 5.49 -16.22 -17.16
CA LYS A 7 6.52 -15.16 -17.15
C LYS A 7 6.98 -14.75 -18.55
N GLU A 8 7.22 -15.71 -19.45
CA GLU A 8 7.70 -15.42 -20.81
C GLU A 8 6.66 -14.67 -21.63
N ASN A 9 5.41 -15.14 -21.64
CA ASN A 9 4.31 -14.47 -22.35
C ASN A 9 4.00 -13.10 -21.73
N PHE A 10 4.11 -12.97 -20.40
CA PHE A 10 3.87 -11.71 -19.72
C PHE A 10 4.90 -10.65 -20.12
N ARG A 11 6.17 -11.04 -20.23
CA ARG A 11 7.24 -10.17 -20.67
C ARG A 11 7.04 -9.70 -22.12
N GLU A 12 6.74 -10.61 -23.04
CA GLU A 12 6.46 -10.27 -24.44
C GLU A 12 5.31 -9.27 -24.58
N ILE A 13 4.23 -9.45 -23.79
CA ILE A 13 3.10 -8.53 -23.78
C ILE A 13 3.51 -7.16 -23.22
N ILE A 14 4.33 -7.10 -22.16
CA ILE A 14 4.84 -5.84 -21.61
C ILE A 14 5.67 -5.10 -22.67
N GLU A 15 6.64 -5.77 -23.28
CA GLU A 15 7.54 -5.20 -24.29
C GLU A 15 6.76 -4.67 -25.51
N SER A 16 5.84 -5.48 -26.04
CA SER A 16 4.99 -5.10 -27.18
C SER A 16 4.08 -3.90 -26.87
N THR A 17 3.43 -3.91 -25.70
CA THR A 17 2.55 -2.81 -25.26
C THR A 17 3.35 -1.54 -25.01
N ALA A 18 4.51 -1.63 -24.35
CA ALA A 18 5.39 -0.49 -24.12
C ALA A 18 5.81 0.16 -25.44
N GLY A 19 6.19 -0.65 -26.44
CA GLY A 19 6.53 -0.19 -27.78
C GLY A 19 5.35 0.48 -28.52
N GLU A 20 4.15 -0.10 -28.47
CA GLU A 20 2.96 0.44 -29.14
C GLU A 20 2.54 1.80 -28.57
N TYR A 21 2.57 1.96 -27.24
CA TYR A 21 2.10 3.16 -26.55
C TYR A 21 3.22 4.17 -26.24
N ASN A 22 4.47 3.89 -26.65
CA ASN A 22 5.65 4.72 -26.36
C ASN A 22 5.81 4.99 -24.84
N LEU A 23 5.75 3.91 -24.06
CA LEU A 23 5.91 3.89 -22.60
C LEU A 23 7.15 3.07 -22.23
N GLU A 24 7.64 3.26 -21.01
CA GLU A 24 8.64 2.38 -20.42
C GLU A 24 7.98 1.09 -19.90
N GLU A 25 8.66 -0.05 -20.04
CA GLU A 25 8.16 -1.37 -19.62
C GLU A 25 7.67 -1.38 -18.16
N PHE A 26 8.39 -0.72 -17.25
CA PHE A 26 8.02 -0.65 -15.83
C PHE A 26 6.68 0.07 -15.61
N GLN A 27 6.29 1.00 -16.49
CA GLN A 27 5.02 1.71 -16.39
C GLN A 27 3.86 0.77 -16.71
N VAL A 28 3.99 -0.03 -17.77
CA VAL A 28 3.01 -1.04 -18.18
C VAL A 28 2.88 -2.13 -17.12
N GLU A 29 4.00 -2.65 -16.62
CA GLU A 29 4.01 -3.67 -15.58
C GLU A 29 3.36 -3.18 -14.28
N LYS A 30 3.73 -1.97 -13.83
CA LYS A 30 3.14 -1.33 -12.65
C LYS A 30 1.63 -1.16 -12.82
N ASP A 31 1.16 -0.64 -13.95
CA ASP A 31 -0.26 -0.43 -14.21
C ASP A 31 -1.06 -1.75 -14.29
N TYR A 32 -0.44 -2.83 -14.81
CA TYR A 32 -1.02 -4.18 -14.75
C TYR A 32 -1.24 -4.64 -13.31
N TYR A 33 -0.25 -4.49 -12.44
CA TYR A 33 -0.37 -4.90 -11.04
C TYR A 33 -1.36 -4.01 -10.26
N VAL A 34 -1.38 -2.70 -10.52
CA VAL A 34 -2.39 -1.79 -9.97
C VAL A 34 -3.79 -2.25 -10.38
N SER A 35 -3.99 -2.55 -11.66
CA SER A 35 -5.26 -3.08 -12.17
C SER A 35 -5.66 -4.41 -11.53
N LEU A 36 -4.67 -5.28 -11.24
CA LEU A 36 -4.90 -6.54 -10.53
C LEU A 36 -5.30 -6.30 -9.08
N LEU A 37 -4.66 -5.36 -8.39
CA LEU A 37 -4.99 -4.96 -7.02
C LEU A 37 -6.39 -4.36 -6.93
N LEU A 38 -6.78 -3.49 -7.87
CA LEU A 38 -8.12 -2.92 -7.94
C LEU A 38 -9.21 -3.99 -8.18
N LYS A 39 -8.86 -5.10 -8.86
CA LYS A 39 -9.77 -6.24 -9.07
C LYS A 39 -9.85 -7.18 -7.87
N ARG A 40 -8.95 -7.08 -6.89
CA ARG A 40 -9.07 -7.88 -5.67
C ARG A 40 -10.31 -7.42 -4.93
N LYS A 41 -11.30 -8.31 -4.82
CA LYS A 41 -12.41 -8.11 -3.88
C LYS A 41 -11.80 -7.91 -2.49
N PRO A 42 -12.35 -7.00 -1.66
CA PRO A 42 -11.92 -6.90 -0.28
C PRO A 42 -11.97 -8.31 0.34
N GLY A 43 -10.81 -8.78 0.80
CA GLY A 43 -10.75 -10.04 1.51
C GLY A 43 -11.65 -9.98 2.74
N LYS A 44 -12.20 -11.12 3.18
CA LYS A 44 -13.08 -11.22 4.34
C LYS A 44 -12.56 -10.46 5.59
N ASN A 45 -11.23 -10.34 5.70
CA ASN A 45 -10.52 -9.70 6.81
C ASN A 45 -9.92 -8.33 6.48
N THR A 46 -10.31 -7.68 5.37
CA THR A 46 -9.81 -6.35 4.95
C THR A 46 -10.75 -5.22 5.40
N HIS A 47 -11.10 -5.21 6.68
CA HIS A 47 -12.12 -4.30 7.22
C HIS A 47 -11.81 -2.81 6.96
N SER A 48 -10.53 -2.43 7.00
CA SER A 48 -10.07 -1.06 6.76
C SER A 48 -10.22 -0.57 5.31
N SER A 49 -10.48 -1.48 4.37
CA SER A 49 -10.71 -1.17 2.96
C SER A 49 -12.20 -1.14 2.58
N ASN A 50 -13.10 -1.40 3.54
CA ASN A 50 -14.53 -1.39 3.27
C ASN A 50 -15.05 0.04 3.07
N LYS A 51 -15.97 0.19 2.11
CA LYS A 51 -16.69 1.45 1.91
C LYS A 51 -17.31 1.92 3.23
N GLY A 52 -17.02 3.17 3.55
CA GLY A 52 -17.49 3.82 4.75
C GLY A 52 -16.63 3.64 6.00
N TYR A 53 -15.53 2.91 5.92
CA TYR A 53 -14.55 2.83 7.01
C TYR A 53 -13.94 4.21 7.31
N LEU A 54 -13.91 4.58 8.58
CA LEU A 54 -13.33 5.85 9.07
C LEU A 54 -11.82 5.67 9.23
N LEU A 55 -11.09 5.90 8.15
CA LEU A 55 -9.67 5.59 8.02
C LEU A 55 -8.85 6.43 8.99
N THR A 56 -8.99 7.75 8.95
CA THR A 56 -8.18 8.66 9.78
C THR A 56 -8.48 8.49 11.26
N ASP A 57 -9.74 8.26 11.64
CA ASP A 57 -10.14 8.06 13.04
C ASP A 57 -9.52 6.79 13.61
N SER A 58 -9.46 5.73 12.79
CA SER A 58 -8.83 4.47 13.17
C SER A 58 -7.33 4.63 13.35
N LEU A 59 -6.65 5.35 12.45
CA LEU A 59 -5.22 5.66 12.57
C LEU A 59 -4.91 6.52 13.79
N GLN A 60 -5.73 7.55 14.06
CA GLN A 60 -5.63 8.38 15.26
C GLN A 60 -5.81 7.54 16.53
N ARG A 61 -6.75 6.60 16.54
CA ARG A 61 -6.94 5.67 17.66
C ARG A 61 -5.74 4.76 17.87
N ILE A 62 -5.17 4.21 16.80
CA ILE A 62 -3.95 3.38 16.86
C ILE A 62 -2.80 4.16 17.49
N LEU A 63 -2.58 5.41 17.05
CA LEU A 63 -1.55 6.29 17.60
C LEU A 63 -1.80 6.65 19.07
N LYS A 64 -3.05 6.98 19.42
CA LYS A 64 -3.44 7.30 20.80
C LYS A 64 -3.23 6.13 21.75
N GLN A 65 -3.47 4.92 21.30
CA GLN A 65 -3.33 3.70 22.09
C GLN A 65 -1.90 3.16 22.11
N GLU A 66 -0.97 3.77 21.35
CA GLU A 66 0.36 3.21 21.09
C GLU A 66 0.29 1.72 20.68
N PHE A 67 -0.76 1.33 19.94
CA PHE A 67 -1.17 -0.07 19.78
C PHE A 67 -0.06 -0.98 19.25
N PHE A 68 0.76 -0.46 18.33
CA PHE A 68 1.87 -1.18 17.70
C PHE A 68 3.24 -0.88 18.32
N LYS A 69 3.34 -0.11 19.40
CA LYS A 69 4.64 0.32 19.94
C LYS A 69 5.53 -0.85 20.33
N HIS A 70 4.97 -1.80 21.09
CA HIS A 70 5.70 -2.99 21.50
C HIS A 70 6.17 -3.82 20.31
N ASP A 71 5.29 -4.11 19.34
CA ASP A 71 5.64 -4.87 18.14
C ASP A 71 6.64 -4.12 17.25
N PHE A 72 6.59 -2.79 17.25
CA PHE A 72 7.52 -1.97 16.52
C PHE A 72 8.92 -2.08 17.12
N GLU A 73 9.03 -1.89 18.44
CA GLU A 73 10.29 -1.89 19.18
C GLU A 73 10.92 -3.29 19.29
N THR A 74 10.13 -4.35 19.28
CA THR A 74 10.61 -5.75 19.41
C THR A 74 10.83 -6.46 18.08
N ASN A 75 9.95 -6.27 17.10
CA ASN A 75 9.99 -7.02 15.84
C ASN A 75 10.31 -6.11 14.64
N THR A 76 9.53 -5.04 14.45
CA THR A 76 9.59 -4.24 13.22
C THR A 76 10.94 -3.55 13.04
N GLN A 77 11.54 -3.09 14.14
CA GLN A 77 12.83 -2.40 14.13
C GLN A 77 13.96 -3.27 13.54
N GLU A 78 13.91 -4.60 13.70
CA GLU A 78 14.91 -5.53 13.16
C GLU A 78 14.87 -5.60 11.62
N PHE A 79 13.75 -5.24 11.00
CA PHE A 79 13.57 -5.27 9.55
C PHE A 79 13.83 -3.92 8.87
N LEU A 80 14.13 -2.87 9.62
CA LEU A 80 14.39 -1.54 9.05
C LEU A 80 15.80 -1.45 8.47
N SER A 81 15.92 -0.94 7.24
CA SER A 81 17.24 -0.67 6.62
C SER A 81 18.01 0.44 7.33
N GLN A 82 17.30 1.34 8.00
CA GLN A 82 17.84 2.40 8.83
C GLN A 82 17.05 2.49 10.13
N TYR A 83 17.74 2.72 11.24
CA TYR A 83 17.09 2.89 12.53
C TYR A 83 16.17 4.12 12.51
N VAL A 84 14.91 3.92 12.91
CA VAL A 84 13.94 4.98 13.16
C VAL A 84 13.21 4.64 14.47
N SER A 85 13.12 5.61 15.38
CA SER A 85 12.40 5.40 16.64
C SER A 85 10.89 5.32 16.40
N TYR A 86 10.17 4.60 17.27
CA TYR A 86 8.71 4.56 17.23
C TYR A 86 8.09 5.96 17.24
N ASN A 87 8.61 6.87 18.07
CA ASN A 87 8.11 8.23 18.19
C ASN A 87 8.26 9.01 16.89
N THR A 88 9.38 8.84 16.19
CA THR A 88 9.61 9.46 14.87
C THR A 88 8.63 8.92 13.83
N ALA A 89 8.47 7.60 13.74
CA ALA A 89 7.51 6.98 12.82
C ALA A 89 6.07 7.40 13.12
N ALA A 90 5.69 7.44 14.41
CA ALA A 90 4.39 7.90 14.87
C ALA A 90 4.15 9.38 14.57
N ALA A 91 5.17 10.24 14.66
CA ALA A 91 5.07 11.64 14.28
C ALA A 91 4.83 11.78 12.77
N SER A 92 5.59 11.09 11.92
CA SER A 92 5.35 11.09 10.47
C SER A 92 3.94 10.60 10.10
N LEU A 93 3.41 9.60 10.81
CA LEU A 93 2.04 9.15 10.58
C LEU A 93 1.00 10.21 10.99
N ARG A 94 1.25 11.01 12.03
CA ARG A 94 0.41 12.17 12.37
C ARG A 94 0.42 13.19 11.24
N ASP A 95 1.60 13.54 10.74
CA ASP A 95 1.75 14.50 9.63
C ASP A 95 1.00 14.01 8.38
N ILE A 96 1.04 12.72 8.07
CA ILE A 96 0.29 12.12 6.95
C ILE A 96 -1.22 12.27 7.16
N ILE A 97 -1.73 12.00 8.37
CA ILE A 97 -3.16 12.16 8.69
C ILE A 97 -3.59 13.62 8.55
N GLU A 98 -2.78 14.57 8.99
CA GLU A 98 -3.07 16.00 8.94
C GLU A 98 -2.94 16.60 7.54
N SER A 99 -2.06 16.05 6.70
CA SER A 99 -1.84 16.51 5.32
C SER A 99 -3.05 16.30 4.39
N ALA A 100 -4.06 15.54 4.83
CA ALA A 100 -5.23 15.16 4.04
C ALA A 100 -4.92 14.39 2.73
N ILE A 101 -3.71 13.81 2.58
CA ILE A 101 -3.38 12.92 1.46
C ILE A 101 -4.21 11.62 1.51
N LEU A 102 -4.63 11.21 2.71
CA LEU A 102 -5.54 10.08 2.91
C LEU A 102 -6.99 10.56 3.04
N PRO A 103 -7.97 9.87 2.44
CA PRO A 103 -9.36 10.21 2.65
C PRO A 103 -9.78 9.93 4.09
N HIS A 104 -10.57 10.81 4.68
CA HIS A 104 -11.17 10.58 6.02
C HIS A 104 -11.97 9.27 6.06
N LYS A 105 -12.73 8.99 4.99
CA LYS A 105 -13.62 7.84 4.84
C LYS A 105 -13.39 7.17 3.49
N ILE A 106 -13.32 5.84 3.46
CA ILE A 106 -13.21 5.08 2.19
C ILE A 106 -14.52 5.24 1.39
N VAL A 107 -14.40 5.68 0.13
CA VAL A 107 -15.52 5.98 -0.79
C VAL A 107 -15.88 4.83 -1.72
#